data_AF-A0A9E2D1P9-F1
#
_entry.id   AF-A0A9E2D1P9-F1
#
_cell.length_a   1.000
_cell.length_b   1.000
_cell.length_c   1.000
_cell.angle_alpha   90.00
_cell.angle_beta   90.00
_cell.angle_gamma   90.00
#
_symmetry.space_group_name_H-M   'P 1'
#
loop_
_entity.id
_entity.type
_entity.pdbx_description
1 polymer ?
#
loop_
_entity_poly.entity_id
_entity_poly.type
_entity_poly.pdbx_seq_one_letter_code
_entity_poly.pdbx_strand_id
1 'polypeptide(L)'
;MTDQTEDTFQSFHHAEKTTDEPLIRVMALHALAYCERLYYLEEVEEIRVADANVYSGRRLHDKIDKGPDIYSLELASERLGIRGKIDCVKRRSGELVVSEHKKGKSNKGEEAWPSDRLQVLAYALLLGEHTGEQINEAHIRYHADNRTIKIRVSPEEAEKEVEAAVQRAWQLRSALQRPPVTASEYQCRTCSLAPVCLPEEERFSEEQGDRKVQRLFPQDDERRVIHLVEQGASIRKDGEQFVIYLTDGTKKQLPGRQIGSLVLHGNVQISTQCIHFCAANNIGVHWLSFGGHYVGGLQPGSGGVQRRVRQYQALSDPGLCRQLTRRLALAKIENQLRYILRATRDKKQDSRDKETELAIEQLRASIKALSSLDGDAAQKVENEDTGKEPIDFIRGHEGIAGRIYFSLLPRILKLAEDDFLAFDGRNRRPPRDPFNAMLSFGYALLYKDCVAALQAVGLDPSFGFMHTPRSAAYPLALDLMDLFRLILWDIPLIGSVNRKQWSKDDFAVTGKQVWLNADGRRKAISIYESRKQEKWKHPVLNYSLSYARTIELEARLLEKEWGGQPGLFAGLRLR
;
A
#
# COMPACT_ATOMS: atom_id res chain seq x y z
N MET A 1 -49.07 -29.96 33.62
CA MET A 1 -47.65 -30.34 33.57
C MET A 1 -47.06 -29.73 32.33
N THR A 2 -46.24 -28.70 32.55
CA THR A 2 -45.22 -28.11 31.65
C THR A 2 -45.57 -27.97 30.17
N ASP A 3 -46.17 -26.83 29.87
CA ASP A 3 -46.10 -26.15 28.59
C ASP A 3 -44.63 -25.77 28.33
N GLN A 4 -43.95 -26.56 27.51
CA GLN A 4 -42.63 -26.22 26.96
C GLN A 4 -42.89 -25.49 25.65
N THR A 5 -43.15 -24.18 25.73
CA THR A 5 -42.99 -23.30 24.58
C THR A 5 -41.51 -23.34 24.19
N GLU A 6 -41.20 -24.00 23.08
CA GLU A 6 -39.90 -23.91 22.42
C GLU A 6 -39.66 -22.43 22.06
N ASP A 7 -38.95 -21.70 22.94
CA ASP A 7 -38.52 -20.30 22.76
C ASP A 7 -37.39 -20.24 21.71
N THR A 8 -37.63 -20.84 20.54
CA THR A 8 -36.66 -20.89 19.44
C THR A 8 -36.90 -19.71 18.51
N PHE A 9 -36.12 -18.65 18.73
CA PHE A 9 -36.03 -17.53 17.80
C PHE A 9 -35.60 -18.03 16.41
N GLN A 10 -36.48 -17.94 15.42
CA GLN A 10 -36.14 -18.24 14.04
C GLN A 10 -35.35 -17.07 13.45
N SER A 11 -34.10 -17.31 13.05
CA SER A 11 -33.31 -16.32 12.31
C SER A 11 -33.92 -16.10 10.92
N PHE A 12 -34.32 -14.87 10.63
CA PHE A 12 -34.74 -14.49 9.28
C PHE A 12 -33.52 -14.04 8.47
N HIS A 13 -33.16 -14.82 7.46
CA HIS A 13 -32.33 -14.32 6.35
C HIS A 13 -33.21 -13.46 5.41
N HIS A 14 -33.70 -12.32 5.88
CA HIS A 14 -34.21 -11.28 4.98
C HIS A 14 -33.07 -10.32 4.66
N ALA A 15 -32.74 -10.20 3.36
CA ALA A 15 -31.73 -9.34 2.75
C ALA A 15 -30.34 -9.96 2.52
N GLU A 16 -30.30 -11.04 1.73
CA GLU A 16 -29.15 -11.25 0.86
C GLU A 16 -29.59 -11.12 -0.60
N LYS A 17 -29.17 -10.01 -1.23
CA LYS A 17 -28.95 -9.82 -2.68
C LYS A 17 -30.04 -9.19 -3.55
N THR A 18 -31.12 -8.59 -3.02
CA THR A 18 -32.25 -8.16 -3.88
C THR A 18 -32.74 -6.71 -3.73
N THR A 19 -32.03 -5.83 -3.03
CA THR A 19 -32.36 -4.39 -3.01
C THR A 19 -31.30 -3.58 -3.75
N ASP A 20 -31.71 -2.52 -4.47
CA ASP A 20 -30.78 -1.58 -5.13
C ASP A 20 -29.84 -0.89 -4.11
N GLU A 21 -30.27 -0.83 -2.84
CA GLU A 21 -29.51 -0.25 -1.73
C GLU A 21 -29.29 -1.29 -0.62
N PRO A 22 -28.04 -1.76 -0.38
CA PRO A 22 -27.76 -2.75 0.66
C PRO A 22 -27.78 -2.14 2.07
N LEU A 23 -28.48 -2.81 2.99
CA LEU A 23 -28.58 -2.41 4.40
C LEU A 23 -27.20 -2.20 5.05
N ILE A 24 -27.12 -1.21 5.94
CA ILE A 24 -25.90 -0.90 6.68
C ILE A 24 -25.67 -1.96 7.75
N ARG A 25 -24.46 -2.52 7.81
CA ARG A 25 -24.13 -3.46 8.87
C ARG A 25 -24.03 -2.71 10.19
N VAL A 26 -24.56 -3.24 11.28
CA VAL A 26 -24.39 -2.64 12.62
C VAL A 26 -22.91 -2.46 12.97
N MET A 27 -22.05 -3.37 12.51
CA MET A 27 -20.60 -3.23 12.68
C MET A 27 -19.99 -2.06 11.93
N ALA A 28 -20.61 -1.63 10.84
CA ALA A 28 -20.24 -0.41 10.16
C ALA A 28 -20.63 0.84 10.98
N LEU A 29 -21.78 0.83 11.65
CA LEU A 29 -22.15 1.91 12.58
C LEU A 29 -21.18 2.02 13.76
N HIS A 30 -20.68 0.88 14.27
CA HIS A 30 -19.60 0.87 15.26
C HIS A 30 -18.34 1.57 14.73
N ALA A 31 -17.89 1.22 13.52
CA ALA A 31 -16.75 1.85 12.87
C ALA A 31 -16.97 3.36 12.66
N LEU A 32 -18.18 3.77 12.29
CA LEU A 32 -18.57 5.17 12.09
C LEU A 32 -18.44 5.98 13.38
N ALA A 33 -19.03 5.47 14.47
CA ALA A 33 -18.96 6.12 15.78
C ALA A 33 -17.55 6.12 16.38
N TYR A 34 -16.71 5.14 15.99
CA TYR A 34 -15.29 5.16 16.34
C TYR A 34 -14.55 6.25 15.55
N CYS A 35 -14.68 6.27 14.23
CA CYS A 35 -14.10 7.27 13.35
C CYS A 35 -14.76 7.22 11.97
N GLU A 36 -15.30 8.34 11.48
CA GLU A 36 -15.90 8.40 10.12
C GLU A 36 -14.94 7.97 9.02
N ARG A 37 -13.64 8.28 9.16
CA ARG A 37 -12.62 7.86 8.20
C ARG A 37 -12.38 6.35 8.25
N LEU A 38 -12.48 5.71 9.41
CA LEU A 38 -12.42 4.25 9.52
C LEU A 38 -13.60 3.61 8.78
N TYR A 39 -14.83 4.09 9.05
CA TYR A 39 -16.02 3.67 8.31
C TYR A 39 -15.83 3.82 6.80
N TYR A 40 -15.36 4.97 6.34
CA TYR A 40 -15.17 5.22 4.92
C TYR A 40 -14.16 4.25 4.29
N LEU A 41 -13.03 4.01 4.95
CA LEU A 41 -12.02 3.07 4.46
C LEU A 41 -12.54 1.63 4.40
N GLU A 42 -13.36 1.21 5.38
CA GLU A 42 -13.87 -0.17 5.45
C GLU A 42 -15.08 -0.43 4.56
N GLU A 43 -16.02 0.51 4.50
CA GLU A 43 -17.32 0.30 3.85
C GLU A 43 -17.42 0.92 2.47
N VAL A 44 -16.70 2.02 2.21
CA VAL A 44 -16.74 2.71 0.92
C VAL A 44 -15.56 2.28 0.06
N GLU A 45 -14.36 2.21 0.65
CA GLU A 45 -13.15 1.80 -0.07
C GLU A 45 -12.81 0.30 0.10
N GLU A 46 -13.62 -0.44 0.86
CA GLU A 46 -13.53 -1.89 1.09
C GLU A 46 -12.15 -2.39 1.54
N ILE A 47 -11.43 -1.57 2.31
CA ILE A 47 -10.11 -1.91 2.83
C ILE A 47 -10.25 -2.84 4.02
N ARG A 48 -9.64 -4.01 3.91
CA ARG A 48 -9.51 -4.95 5.01
C ARG A 48 -8.03 -5.24 5.24
N VAL A 49 -7.55 -4.94 6.45
CA VAL A 49 -6.22 -5.34 6.91
C VAL A 49 -6.39 -6.51 7.88
N ALA A 50 -5.63 -7.58 7.65
CA ALA A 50 -5.56 -8.69 8.58
C ALA A 50 -4.88 -8.24 9.87
N ASP A 51 -5.66 -7.94 10.91
CA ASP A 51 -5.18 -7.55 12.24
C ASP A 51 -5.32 -8.72 13.22
N ALA A 52 -4.28 -9.01 13.99
CA ALA A 52 -4.28 -9.99 15.08
C ALA A 52 -5.41 -9.74 16.09
N ASN A 53 -5.80 -8.48 16.29
CA ASN A 53 -6.94 -8.11 17.14
C ASN A 53 -8.26 -8.65 16.59
N VAL A 54 -8.49 -8.57 15.27
CA VAL A 54 -9.69 -9.09 14.60
C VAL A 54 -9.76 -10.61 14.71
N TYR A 55 -8.65 -11.32 14.48
CA TYR A 55 -8.60 -12.78 14.68
C TYR A 55 -8.83 -13.19 16.14
N SER A 56 -8.26 -12.44 17.08
CA SER A 56 -8.44 -12.71 18.51
C SER A 56 -9.88 -12.44 18.98
N GLY A 57 -10.56 -11.46 18.37
CA GLY A 57 -11.97 -11.18 18.60
C GLY A 57 -12.85 -12.35 18.17
N ARG A 58 -12.68 -12.86 16.94
CA ARG A 58 -13.43 -14.04 16.46
C ARG A 58 -13.29 -15.24 17.39
N ARG A 59 -12.05 -15.54 17.83
CA ARG A 59 -11.78 -16.62 18.80
C ARG A 59 -12.43 -16.41 20.17
N LEU A 60 -12.70 -15.17 20.58
CA LEU A 60 -13.42 -14.89 21.82
C LEU A 60 -14.88 -15.32 21.68
N HIS A 61 -15.52 -14.96 20.57
CA HIS A 61 -16.91 -15.35 20.29
C HIS A 61 -17.08 -16.87 20.11
N ASP A 62 -16.10 -17.54 19.48
CA ASP A 62 -16.10 -19.01 19.35
C ASP A 62 -16.00 -19.74 20.69
N LYS A 63 -15.46 -19.08 21.73
CA LYS A 63 -15.27 -19.64 23.08
C LYS A 63 -16.39 -19.29 24.07
N ILE A 64 -17.38 -18.49 23.66
CA ILE A 64 -18.52 -18.18 24.52
C ILE A 64 -19.36 -19.45 24.66
N ASP A 65 -19.50 -19.93 25.88
CA ASP A 65 -20.34 -21.08 26.20
C ASP A 65 -21.81 -20.74 25.87
N LYS A 66 -22.37 -21.40 24.87
CA LYS A 66 -23.74 -21.20 24.40
C LYS A 66 -24.68 -22.06 25.24
N GLY A 67 -24.84 -21.68 26.51
CA GLY A 67 -25.82 -22.28 27.40
C GLY A 67 -27.25 -22.20 26.84
N PRO A 68 -28.22 -22.86 27.49
CA PRO A 68 -29.58 -23.03 26.96
C PRO A 68 -30.34 -21.72 26.69
N ASP A 69 -30.00 -20.63 27.37
CA ASP A 69 -30.66 -19.31 27.24
C ASP A 69 -29.86 -18.30 26.41
N ILE A 70 -28.94 -18.76 25.55
CA ILE A 70 -28.08 -17.89 24.72
C ILE A 70 -28.34 -18.15 23.24
N TYR A 71 -29.01 -17.18 22.61
CA TYR A 71 -29.30 -17.21 21.18
C TYR A 71 -28.33 -16.35 20.39
N SER A 72 -27.91 -16.83 19.23
CA SER A 72 -27.24 -16.01 18.21
C SER A 72 -28.20 -15.81 17.05
N LEU A 73 -28.49 -14.56 16.73
CA LEU A 73 -29.50 -14.17 15.73
C LEU A 73 -28.86 -13.28 14.69
N GLU A 74 -29.10 -13.58 13.43
CA GLU A 74 -28.85 -12.65 12.34
C GLU A 74 -30.18 -11.99 11.97
N LEU A 75 -30.23 -10.66 12.14
CA LEU A 75 -31.44 -9.85 12.00
C LEU A 75 -31.19 -8.69 11.03
N ALA A 76 -32.26 -8.24 10.40
CA ALA A 76 -32.28 -7.09 9.50
C ALA A 76 -33.58 -6.31 9.67
N SER A 77 -33.52 -5.00 9.48
CA SER A 77 -34.68 -4.11 9.45
C SER A 77 -34.53 -3.18 8.25
N GLU A 78 -35.46 -3.26 7.31
CA GLU A 78 -35.55 -2.34 6.17
C GLU A 78 -35.92 -0.94 6.64
N ARG A 79 -36.82 -0.85 7.63
CA ARG A 79 -37.26 0.41 8.23
C ARG A 79 -36.11 1.19 8.85
N LEU A 80 -35.26 0.53 9.64
CA LEU A 80 -34.07 1.13 10.24
C LEU A 80 -32.88 1.20 9.27
N GLY A 81 -32.95 0.52 8.12
CA GLY A 81 -31.88 0.47 7.13
C GLY A 81 -30.63 -0.32 7.58
N ILE A 82 -30.76 -1.21 8.57
CA ILE A 82 -29.62 -1.91 9.20
C ILE A 82 -29.76 -3.43 9.24
N ARG A 83 -28.62 -4.11 9.31
CA ARG A 83 -28.54 -5.56 9.57
C ARG A 83 -27.38 -5.91 10.49
N GLY A 84 -27.49 -6.99 11.24
CA GLY A 84 -26.42 -7.41 12.12
C GLY A 84 -26.61 -8.79 12.70
N LYS A 85 -25.49 -9.38 13.10
CA LYS A 85 -25.46 -10.62 13.87
C LYS A 85 -25.31 -10.28 15.34
N ILE A 86 -26.31 -10.63 16.12
CA ILE A 86 -26.31 -10.58 17.58
C ILE A 86 -25.74 -11.90 18.07
N ASP A 87 -24.60 -11.88 18.75
CA ASP A 87 -23.93 -13.11 19.19
C ASP A 87 -24.51 -13.69 20.49
N CYS A 88 -25.18 -12.86 21.31
CA CYS A 88 -25.67 -13.27 22.62
C CYS A 88 -26.92 -12.46 23.01
N VAL A 89 -28.07 -13.13 22.98
CA VAL A 89 -29.34 -12.67 23.55
C VAL A 89 -29.66 -13.54 24.75
N LYS A 90 -30.08 -12.93 25.87
CA LYS A 90 -30.43 -13.62 27.12
C LYS A 90 -31.78 -13.14 27.64
N ARG A 91 -32.57 -14.05 28.20
CA ARG A 91 -33.76 -13.67 28.99
C ARG A 91 -33.33 -13.52 30.45
N ARG A 92 -33.51 -12.33 31.05
CA ARG A 92 -33.20 -12.04 32.46
C ARG A 92 -34.45 -11.52 33.16
N SER A 93 -34.88 -12.22 34.21
CA SER A 93 -36.09 -11.86 34.97
C SER A 93 -37.34 -11.71 34.09
N GLY A 94 -37.42 -12.46 32.99
CA GLY A 94 -38.52 -12.40 32.04
C GLY A 94 -38.33 -11.40 30.89
N GLU A 95 -37.32 -10.53 30.91
CA GLU A 95 -37.06 -9.56 29.83
C GLU A 95 -35.90 -9.99 28.93
N LEU A 96 -35.99 -9.68 27.64
CA LEU A 96 -34.90 -9.90 26.68
C LEU A 96 -33.82 -8.84 26.82
N VAL A 97 -32.56 -9.29 26.88
CA VAL A 97 -31.37 -8.44 27.01
C VAL A 97 -30.34 -8.85 25.96
N VAL A 98 -29.91 -7.87 25.17
CA VAL A 98 -28.77 -8.02 24.26
C VAL A 98 -27.47 -7.89 25.05
N SER A 99 -26.51 -8.79 24.85
CA SER A 99 -25.22 -8.79 25.55
C SER A 99 -24.05 -8.86 24.57
N GLU A 100 -23.32 -7.77 24.39
CA GLU A 100 -22.12 -7.72 23.54
C GLU A 100 -20.85 -8.00 24.36
N HIS A 101 -19.89 -8.74 23.79
CA HIS A 101 -18.63 -9.05 24.46
C HIS A 101 -17.45 -8.35 23.78
N LYS A 102 -16.68 -7.58 24.54
CA LYS A 102 -15.51 -6.83 24.06
C LYS A 102 -14.24 -7.27 24.78
N LYS A 103 -13.17 -7.49 24.00
CA LYS A 103 -11.85 -7.82 24.56
C LYS A 103 -11.21 -6.65 25.32
N GLY A 104 -11.49 -5.42 24.90
CA GLY A 104 -10.90 -4.19 25.45
C GLY A 104 -11.36 -3.84 26.87
N LYS A 105 -10.92 -2.67 27.34
CA LYS A 105 -11.37 -2.06 28.60
C LYS A 105 -12.53 -1.10 28.33
N SER A 106 -13.38 -0.90 29.33
CA SER A 106 -14.42 0.13 29.29
C SER A 106 -13.80 1.54 29.28
N ASN A 107 -14.57 2.52 28.83
CA ASN A 107 -14.16 3.91 28.80
C ASN A 107 -13.98 4.43 30.24
N LYS A 108 -12.77 4.87 30.56
CA LYS A 108 -12.36 5.30 31.92
C LYS A 108 -12.69 4.29 33.03
N GLY A 109 -12.89 3.01 32.69
CA GLY A 109 -13.31 1.97 33.62
C GLY A 109 -14.81 1.91 33.89
N GLU A 110 -15.58 2.97 33.66
CA GLU A 110 -16.95 3.06 34.19
C GLU A 110 -18.04 3.18 33.13
N GLU A 111 -17.67 3.54 31.89
CA GLU A 111 -18.61 3.85 30.82
C GLU A 111 -18.40 2.96 29.60
N ALA A 112 -19.43 2.79 28.78
CA ALA A 112 -19.27 2.20 27.46
C ALA A 112 -18.60 3.19 26.50
N TRP A 113 -17.80 2.69 25.56
CA TRP A 113 -17.35 3.53 24.44
C TRP A 113 -18.56 3.93 23.59
N PRO A 114 -18.59 5.15 23.02
CA PRO A 114 -19.70 5.60 22.17
C PRO A 114 -20.00 4.62 21.02
N SER A 115 -18.97 4.05 20.39
CA SER A 115 -19.11 3.04 19.34
C SER A 115 -19.75 1.74 19.83
N ASP A 116 -19.38 1.27 21.01
CA ASP A 116 -19.92 0.04 21.59
C ASP A 116 -21.38 0.26 22.04
N ARG A 117 -21.69 1.45 22.58
CA ARG A 117 -23.07 1.86 22.91
C ARG A 117 -23.95 1.85 21.66
N LEU A 118 -23.55 2.54 20.60
CA LEU A 118 -24.33 2.61 19.36
C LEU A 118 -24.58 1.20 18.78
N GLN A 119 -23.57 0.32 18.83
CA GLN A 119 -23.72 -1.06 18.39
C GLN A 119 -24.80 -1.82 19.17
N VAL A 120 -24.79 -1.76 20.51
CA VAL A 120 -25.79 -2.48 21.30
C VAL A 120 -27.19 -1.88 21.20
N LEU A 121 -27.31 -0.57 21.03
CA LEU A 121 -28.60 0.09 20.77
C LEU A 121 -29.20 -0.42 19.44
N ALA A 122 -28.40 -0.48 18.38
CA ALA A 122 -28.83 -1.00 17.08
C ALA A 122 -29.27 -2.47 17.17
N TYR A 123 -28.56 -3.30 17.94
CA TYR A 123 -28.99 -4.68 18.20
C TYR A 123 -30.26 -4.78 19.04
N ALA A 124 -30.43 -3.92 20.05
CA ALA A 124 -31.65 -3.89 20.86
C ALA A 124 -32.87 -3.51 20.02
N LEU A 125 -32.74 -2.54 19.11
CA LEU A 125 -33.81 -2.17 18.18
C LEU A 125 -34.14 -3.30 17.19
N LEU A 126 -33.12 -3.95 16.62
CA LEU A 126 -33.31 -5.11 15.74
C LEU A 126 -34.03 -6.25 16.45
N LEU A 127 -33.64 -6.55 17.70
CA LEU A 127 -34.27 -7.58 18.49
C LEU A 127 -35.72 -7.21 18.83
N GLY A 128 -35.97 -5.97 19.28
CA GLY A 128 -37.32 -5.52 19.61
C GLY A 128 -38.28 -5.50 18.42
N GLU A 129 -37.80 -5.12 17.23
CA GLU A 129 -38.59 -5.20 16.00
C GLU A 129 -38.89 -6.65 15.60
N HIS A 130 -37.94 -7.56 15.78
CA HIS A 130 -38.12 -8.97 15.46
C HIS A 130 -39.09 -9.69 16.41
N THR A 131 -39.01 -9.41 17.71
CA THR A 131 -39.80 -10.12 18.73
C THR A 131 -41.14 -9.43 19.04
N GLY A 132 -41.26 -8.15 18.70
CA GLY A 132 -42.37 -7.29 19.16
C GLY A 132 -42.29 -6.95 20.65
N GLU A 133 -41.22 -7.34 21.35
CA GLU A 133 -40.98 -7.02 22.77
C GLU A 133 -40.17 -5.72 22.91
N GLN A 134 -40.47 -4.92 23.92
CA GLN A 134 -39.68 -3.74 24.23
C GLN A 134 -38.38 -4.12 24.96
N ILE A 135 -37.24 -3.82 24.36
CA ILE A 135 -35.92 -4.05 24.97
C ILE A 135 -35.53 -2.82 25.79
N ASN A 136 -35.51 -2.94 27.11
CA ASN A 136 -35.24 -1.82 28.03
C ASN A 136 -33.78 -1.72 28.50
N GLU A 137 -33.02 -2.81 28.39
CA GLU A 137 -31.64 -2.91 28.88
C GLU A 137 -30.76 -3.70 27.90
N ALA A 138 -29.54 -3.24 27.67
CA ALA A 138 -28.50 -3.93 26.90
C ALA A 138 -27.18 -3.94 27.68
N HIS A 139 -26.38 -4.99 27.56
CA HIS A 139 -25.13 -5.17 28.30
C HIS A 139 -23.91 -5.19 27.39
N ILE A 140 -22.81 -4.62 27.87
CA ILE A 140 -21.50 -4.73 27.25
C ILE A 140 -20.51 -5.30 28.25
N ARG A 141 -19.95 -6.48 27.94
CA ARG A 141 -18.98 -7.18 28.77
C ARG A 141 -17.56 -6.89 28.30
N TYR A 142 -16.81 -6.10 29.07
CA TYR A 142 -15.39 -5.82 28.83
C TYR A 142 -14.50 -6.83 29.57
N HIS A 143 -13.81 -7.68 28.82
CA HIS A 143 -13.02 -8.77 29.41
C HIS A 143 -11.70 -8.29 30.02
N ALA A 144 -11.08 -7.22 29.51
CA ALA A 144 -9.77 -6.76 30.01
C ALA A 144 -9.80 -6.13 31.41
N ASP A 145 -10.94 -5.63 31.87
CA ASP A 145 -11.14 -5.09 33.23
C ASP A 145 -12.21 -5.85 34.02
N ASN A 146 -12.72 -6.96 33.48
CA ASN A 146 -13.73 -7.81 34.09
C ASN A 146 -15.04 -7.06 34.43
N ARG A 147 -15.42 -6.02 33.68
CA ARG A 147 -16.65 -5.23 33.92
C ARG A 147 -17.79 -5.54 32.95
N THR A 148 -19.02 -5.36 33.42
CA THR A 148 -20.23 -5.36 32.58
C THR A 148 -20.89 -4.01 32.72
N ILE A 149 -21.00 -3.26 31.62
CA ILE A 149 -21.70 -1.98 31.60
C ILE A 149 -23.14 -2.23 31.14
N LYS A 150 -24.10 -1.71 31.91
CA LYS A 150 -25.51 -1.75 31.57
C LYS A 150 -25.91 -0.47 30.87
N ILE A 151 -26.57 -0.60 29.73
CA ILE A 151 -27.06 0.47 28.91
C ILE A 151 -28.59 0.46 28.99
N ARG A 152 -29.17 1.54 29.51
CA ARG A 152 -30.60 1.76 29.41
C ARG A 152 -30.96 2.05 27.95
N VAL A 153 -31.95 1.34 27.44
CA VAL A 153 -32.48 1.50 26.09
C VAL A 153 -33.82 2.20 26.21
N SER A 154 -33.85 3.47 25.83
CA SER A 154 -35.10 4.19 25.57
C SER A 154 -35.40 4.04 24.08
N PRO A 155 -36.51 3.40 23.67
CA PRO A 155 -36.78 3.13 22.26
C PRO A 155 -36.68 4.37 21.37
N GLU A 156 -37.32 5.47 21.77
CA GLU A 156 -37.33 6.73 21.01
C GLU A 156 -35.93 7.35 20.87
N GLU A 157 -35.14 7.37 21.96
CA GLU A 157 -33.79 7.94 21.93
C GLU A 157 -32.83 7.04 21.15
N ALA A 158 -32.94 5.72 21.33
CA ALA A 158 -32.11 4.74 20.64
C ALA A 158 -32.38 4.77 19.13
N GLU A 159 -33.65 4.83 18.73
CA GLU A 159 -34.06 4.94 17.33
C GLU A 159 -33.51 6.21 16.70
N LYS A 160 -33.69 7.37 17.35
CA LYS A 160 -33.10 8.63 16.88
C LYS A 160 -31.57 8.57 16.74
N GLU A 161 -30.87 7.98 17.69
CA GLU A 161 -29.40 7.84 17.67
C GLU A 161 -28.94 6.93 16.52
N VAL A 162 -29.61 5.79 16.34
CA VAL A 162 -29.30 4.81 15.29
C VAL A 162 -29.65 5.36 13.91
N GLU A 163 -30.82 5.97 13.73
CA GLU A 163 -31.24 6.60 12.47
C GLU A 163 -30.29 7.72 12.05
N ALA A 164 -29.86 8.58 12.99
CA ALA A 164 -28.88 9.61 12.69
C ALA A 164 -27.54 9.01 12.21
N ALA A 165 -27.08 7.92 12.84
CA ALA A 165 -25.88 7.22 12.41
C ALA A 165 -26.06 6.55 11.03
N VAL A 166 -27.22 5.96 10.76
CA VAL A 166 -27.58 5.37 9.47
C VAL A 166 -27.60 6.43 8.36
N GLN A 167 -28.23 7.57 8.61
CA GLN A 167 -28.23 8.70 7.68
C GLN A 167 -26.81 9.19 7.39
N ARG A 168 -25.97 9.33 8.42
CA ARG A 168 -24.57 9.73 8.24
C ARG A 168 -23.76 8.69 7.46
N ALA A 169 -23.96 7.40 7.74
CA ALA A 169 -23.36 6.30 7.00
C ALA A 169 -23.73 6.33 5.51
N TRP A 170 -24.97 6.64 5.16
CA TRP A 170 -25.42 6.82 3.78
C TRP A 170 -24.78 8.04 3.12
N GLN A 171 -24.74 9.20 3.80
CA GLN A 171 -24.03 10.38 3.28
C GLN A 171 -22.58 10.07 2.92
N LEU A 172 -21.88 9.32 3.78
CA LEU A 172 -20.49 8.94 3.54
C LEU A 172 -20.34 7.92 2.39
N ARG A 173 -21.29 7.00 2.21
CA ARG A 173 -21.29 6.06 1.06
C ARG A 173 -21.43 6.78 -0.27
N SER A 174 -22.21 7.84 -0.30
CA SER A 174 -22.43 8.65 -1.51
C SER A 174 -21.33 9.71 -1.74
N ALA A 175 -20.47 9.95 -0.76
CA ALA A 175 -19.36 10.89 -0.90
C ALA A 175 -18.18 10.25 -1.63
N LEU A 176 -17.57 11.00 -2.55
CA LEU A 176 -16.30 10.61 -3.19
C LEU A 176 -15.09 10.95 -2.30
N GLN A 177 -15.22 12.01 -1.50
CA GLN A 177 -14.14 12.52 -0.67
C GLN A 177 -14.09 11.80 0.66
N ARG A 178 -12.88 11.44 1.05
CA ARG A 178 -12.62 10.76 2.32
C ARG A 178 -12.79 11.78 3.47
N PRO A 179 -13.44 11.40 4.59
CA PRO A 179 -13.50 12.25 5.78
C PRO A 179 -12.09 12.63 6.29
N PRO A 180 -11.95 13.77 6.99
CA PRO A 180 -10.68 14.15 7.60
C PRO A 180 -10.22 13.12 8.64
N VAL A 181 -8.93 13.15 8.97
CA VAL A 181 -8.38 12.36 10.09
C VAL A 181 -9.04 12.83 11.39
N THR A 182 -9.41 11.88 12.25
CA THR A 182 -9.97 12.21 13.58
C THR A 182 -8.97 13.05 14.38
N ALA A 183 -9.46 14.04 15.14
CA ALA A 183 -8.63 14.82 16.04
C ALA A 183 -7.99 13.96 17.16
N SER A 184 -8.61 12.85 17.52
CA SER A 184 -8.11 11.97 18.59
C SER A 184 -6.94 11.11 18.11
N GLU A 185 -5.73 11.44 18.56
CA GLU A 185 -4.55 10.60 18.29
C GLU A 185 -4.65 9.21 18.93
N TYR A 186 -5.30 9.11 20.08
CA TYR A 186 -5.45 7.84 20.80
C TYR A 186 -6.24 6.82 19.98
N GLN A 187 -7.31 7.26 19.29
CA GLN A 187 -8.04 6.42 18.36
C GLN A 187 -7.11 5.95 17.23
N CYS A 188 -6.36 6.86 16.60
CA CYS A 188 -5.44 6.48 15.52
C CYS A 188 -4.39 5.44 15.96
N ARG A 189 -3.85 5.52 17.18
CA ARG A 189 -2.85 4.55 17.67
C ARG A 189 -3.38 3.13 17.85
N THR A 190 -4.70 2.98 18.02
CA THR A 190 -5.36 1.67 18.24
C THR A 190 -6.18 1.21 17.03
N CYS A 191 -6.20 2.03 15.96
CA CYS A 191 -6.93 1.75 14.74
C CYS A 191 -6.16 0.78 13.83
N SER A 192 -6.82 -0.31 13.43
CA SER A 192 -6.26 -1.33 12.53
C SER A 192 -5.90 -0.79 11.15
N LEU A 193 -6.60 0.26 10.68
CA LEU A 193 -6.37 0.91 9.40
C LEU A 193 -5.51 2.18 9.48
N ALA A 194 -4.99 2.54 10.66
CA ALA A 194 -3.98 3.61 10.77
C ALA A 194 -2.80 3.48 9.80
N PRO A 195 -2.27 2.27 9.52
CA PRO A 195 -1.17 2.11 8.57
C PRO A 195 -1.54 2.42 7.11
N VAL A 196 -2.83 2.35 6.77
CA VAL A 196 -3.37 2.71 5.45
C VAL A 196 -3.80 4.17 5.43
N CYS A 197 -4.39 4.64 6.54
CA CYS A 197 -4.90 5.99 6.72
C CYS A 197 -3.78 7.04 6.80
N LEU A 198 -2.59 6.70 7.32
CA LEU A 198 -1.47 7.63 7.52
C LEU A 198 -1.84 8.92 8.29
N PRO A 199 -2.49 8.80 9.47
CA PRO A 199 -2.97 9.98 10.19
C PRO A 199 -1.83 10.85 10.75
N GLU A 200 -0.68 10.27 11.07
CA GLU A 200 0.47 11.01 11.60
C GLU A 200 1.18 11.79 10.50
N GLU A 201 1.24 11.25 9.28
CA GLU A 201 1.75 11.95 8.10
C GLU A 201 0.85 13.12 7.71
N GLU A 202 -0.48 12.96 7.73
CA GLU A 202 -1.40 14.08 7.46
C GLU A 202 -1.25 15.22 8.48
N ARG A 203 -1.26 14.89 9.78
CA ARG A 203 -1.04 15.89 10.84
C ARG A 203 0.33 16.57 10.73
N PHE A 204 1.37 15.81 10.36
CA PHE A 204 2.70 16.37 10.14
C PHE A 204 2.72 17.40 9.01
N SER A 205 1.96 17.15 7.93
CA SER A 205 1.81 18.11 6.84
C SER A 205 1.03 19.36 7.29
N GLU A 206 -0.07 19.19 8.03
CA GLU A 206 -0.89 20.29 8.55
C GLU A 206 -0.12 21.20 9.51
N GLU A 207 0.68 20.62 10.40
CA GLU A 207 1.50 21.34 11.38
C GLU A 207 2.88 21.78 10.83
N GLN A 208 3.06 21.81 9.50
CA GLN A 208 4.28 22.26 8.81
C GLN A 208 5.58 21.59 9.29
N GLY A 209 5.48 20.38 9.84
CA GLY A 209 6.61 19.58 10.29
C GLY A 209 7.09 19.81 11.73
N ASP A 210 6.37 20.59 12.54
CA ASP A 210 6.76 20.91 13.92
C ASP A 210 6.58 19.75 14.92
N ARG A 211 5.90 18.67 14.51
CA ARG A 211 5.68 17.48 15.34
C ARG A 211 6.58 16.31 14.98
N LYS A 212 6.87 15.48 15.99
CA LYS A 212 7.50 14.17 15.77
C LYS A 212 6.46 13.16 15.27
N VAL A 213 6.66 12.65 14.06
CA VAL A 213 5.80 11.62 13.47
C VAL A 213 5.96 10.29 14.19
N GLN A 214 4.87 9.73 14.71
CA GLN A 214 4.85 8.36 15.21
C GLN A 214 4.65 7.40 14.05
N ARG A 215 5.48 6.36 13.96
CA ARG A 215 5.31 5.34 12.91
C ARG A 215 4.12 4.45 13.25
N LEU A 216 2.98 4.72 12.63
CA LEU A 216 1.81 3.83 12.59
C LEU A 216 1.78 2.96 11.32
N PHE A 217 2.76 3.12 10.44
CA PHE A 217 2.93 2.32 9.22
C PHE A 217 3.25 0.85 9.53
N PRO A 218 2.82 -0.14 8.71
CA PRO A 218 2.98 -1.55 9.04
C PRO A 218 4.45 -1.92 9.23
N GLN A 219 4.67 -2.98 10.01
CA GLN A 219 5.98 -3.61 10.09
C GLN A 219 6.38 -4.22 8.74
N ASP A 220 7.65 -4.52 8.59
CA ASP A 220 8.16 -5.19 7.38
C ASP A 220 7.44 -6.54 7.21
N ASP A 221 7.02 -6.86 5.98
CA ASP A 221 6.45 -8.18 5.70
C ASP A 221 7.59 -9.19 5.73
N GLU A 222 7.62 -10.07 6.74
CA GLU A 222 8.65 -11.10 6.87
C GLU A 222 8.48 -12.25 5.87
N ARG A 223 7.35 -12.28 5.14
CA ARG A 223 7.13 -13.28 4.10
C ARG A 223 8.10 -13.07 2.93
N ARG A 224 8.57 -14.18 2.38
CA ARG A 224 9.61 -14.24 1.35
C ARG A 224 9.04 -13.91 -0.04
N VAL A 225 9.85 -13.26 -0.85
CA VAL A 225 9.64 -13.16 -2.30
C VAL A 225 10.41 -14.31 -2.96
N ILE A 226 9.72 -15.16 -3.72
CA ILE A 226 10.32 -16.33 -4.36
C ILE A 226 10.46 -16.08 -5.86
N HIS A 227 11.71 -16.05 -6.33
CA HIS A 227 12.04 -15.91 -7.75
C HIS A 227 12.30 -17.29 -8.36
N LEU A 228 11.51 -17.67 -9.37
CA LEU A 228 11.74 -18.87 -10.17
C LEU A 228 12.40 -18.47 -11.49
N VAL A 229 13.68 -18.79 -11.62
CA VAL A 229 14.54 -18.37 -12.75
C VAL A 229 14.91 -19.50 -13.72
N GLU A 230 14.75 -20.75 -13.28
CA GLU A 230 15.07 -21.95 -14.07
C GLU A 230 13.96 -22.21 -15.09
N GLN A 231 14.34 -22.28 -16.37
CA GLN A 231 13.37 -22.44 -17.46
C GLN A 231 12.81 -23.86 -17.48
N GLY A 232 11.50 -24.00 -17.71
CA GLY A 232 10.81 -25.30 -17.67
C GLY A 232 10.39 -25.75 -16.27
N ALA A 233 10.82 -25.05 -15.20
CA ALA A 233 10.33 -25.32 -13.85
C ALA A 233 8.82 -25.04 -13.75
N SER A 234 8.13 -25.76 -12.86
CA SER A 234 6.70 -25.56 -12.62
C SER A 234 6.37 -25.46 -11.13
N ILE A 235 5.39 -24.64 -10.77
CA ILE A 235 4.89 -24.49 -9.40
C ILE A 235 3.43 -24.92 -9.29
N ARG A 236 3.16 -25.77 -8.29
CA ARG A 236 1.84 -26.33 -7.98
C ARG A 236 1.48 -26.08 -6.52
N LYS A 237 0.18 -26.18 -6.22
CA LYS A 237 -0.35 -26.18 -4.86
C LYS A 237 -0.49 -27.62 -4.37
N ASP A 238 -0.08 -27.88 -3.14
CA ASP A 238 -0.40 -29.09 -2.38
C ASP A 238 -0.76 -28.70 -0.94
N GLY A 239 -2.01 -28.93 -0.53
CA GLY A 239 -2.53 -28.39 0.74
C GLY A 239 -2.35 -26.88 0.86
N GLU A 240 -1.74 -26.41 1.96
CA GLU A 240 -1.37 -25.00 2.16
C GLU A 240 0.08 -24.67 1.74
N GLN A 241 0.68 -25.52 0.90
CA GLN A 241 2.07 -25.41 0.48
C GLN A 241 2.18 -25.23 -1.03
N PHE A 242 3.30 -24.63 -1.44
CA PHE A 242 3.76 -24.62 -2.82
C PHE A 242 4.77 -25.73 -3.04
N VAL A 243 4.62 -26.45 -4.14
CA VAL A 243 5.56 -27.48 -4.60
C VAL A 243 6.16 -27.03 -5.92
N ILE A 244 7.47 -26.78 -5.92
CA ILE A 244 8.25 -26.39 -7.10
C ILE A 244 8.91 -27.64 -7.67
N TYR A 245 8.65 -27.92 -8.94
CA TYR A 245 9.27 -28.98 -9.73
C TYR A 245 10.34 -28.35 -10.62
N LEU A 246 11.59 -28.72 -10.39
CA LEU A 246 12.72 -28.32 -11.23
C LEU A 246 12.88 -29.30 -12.40
N THR A 247 13.66 -28.90 -13.41
CA THR A 247 13.82 -29.68 -14.64
C THR A 247 14.59 -30.99 -14.44
N ASP A 248 15.42 -31.05 -13.40
CA ASP A 248 16.18 -32.23 -12.96
C ASP A 248 15.32 -33.25 -12.17
N GLY A 249 14.03 -32.98 -11.99
CA GLY A 249 13.10 -33.80 -11.19
C GLY A 249 13.09 -33.47 -9.70
N THR A 250 13.95 -32.56 -9.23
CA THR A 250 13.98 -32.11 -7.84
C THR A 250 12.68 -31.41 -7.46
N LYS A 251 12.15 -31.74 -6.27
CA LYS A 251 10.96 -31.09 -5.70
C LYS A 251 11.36 -30.25 -4.50
N LYS A 252 10.88 -29.01 -4.44
CA LYS A 252 11.04 -28.11 -3.28
C LYS A 252 9.68 -27.69 -2.76
N GLN A 253 9.46 -27.89 -1.45
CA GLN A 253 8.22 -27.54 -0.78
C GLN A 253 8.42 -26.26 0.04
N LEU A 254 7.46 -25.34 -0.04
CA LEU A 254 7.49 -24.07 0.68
C LEU A 254 6.10 -23.81 1.30
N PRO A 255 6.01 -23.55 2.62
CA PRO A 255 4.74 -23.19 3.25
C PRO A 255 4.18 -21.88 2.69
N GLY A 256 2.90 -21.88 2.28
CA GLY A 256 2.28 -20.72 1.65
C GLY A 256 2.25 -19.49 2.55
N ARG A 257 2.03 -19.69 3.86
CA ARG A 257 2.04 -18.62 4.88
C ARG A 257 3.35 -17.81 4.95
N GLN A 258 4.46 -18.37 4.45
CA GLN A 258 5.78 -17.73 4.48
C GLN A 258 6.08 -16.98 3.17
N ILE A 259 5.16 -16.94 2.22
CA ILE A 259 5.40 -16.37 0.89
C ILE A 259 4.51 -15.14 0.70
N GLY A 260 5.13 -14.01 0.38
CA GLY A 260 4.43 -12.76 0.11
C GLY A 260 4.21 -12.55 -1.40
N SER A 261 5.12 -13.09 -2.22
CA SER A 261 5.05 -12.96 -3.67
C SER A 261 5.84 -14.04 -4.40
N LEU A 262 5.33 -14.45 -5.57
CA LEU A 262 5.98 -15.31 -6.56
C LEU A 262 6.37 -14.47 -7.78
N VAL A 263 7.61 -14.59 -8.24
CA VAL A 263 8.12 -13.91 -9.44
C VAL A 263 8.63 -14.97 -10.41
N LEU A 264 7.91 -15.15 -11.52
CA LEU A 264 8.15 -16.18 -12.52
C LEU A 264 8.90 -15.58 -13.72
N HIS A 265 10.09 -16.09 -14.03
CA HIS A 265 10.94 -15.56 -15.10
C HIS A 265 10.95 -16.47 -16.33
N GLY A 266 10.62 -15.91 -17.50
CA GLY A 266 10.59 -16.64 -18.77
C GLY A 266 9.49 -17.69 -18.79
N ASN A 267 9.84 -18.93 -19.14
CA ASN A 267 8.91 -20.01 -19.43
C ASN A 267 8.56 -20.87 -18.21
N VAL A 268 8.64 -20.30 -17.00
CA VAL A 268 8.21 -20.99 -15.76
C VAL A 268 6.69 -21.15 -15.75
N GLN A 269 6.23 -22.33 -15.38
CA GLN A 269 4.81 -22.69 -15.37
C GLN A 269 4.19 -22.55 -13.98
N ILE A 270 2.93 -22.13 -13.89
CA ILE A 270 2.16 -22.09 -12.65
C ILE A 270 0.78 -22.72 -12.89
N SER A 271 0.35 -23.62 -12.01
CA SER A 271 -0.98 -24.21 -12.10
C SER A 271 -2.09 -23.22 -11.70
N THR A 272 -3.27 -23.36 -12.29
CA THR A 272 -4.45 -22.54 -11.97
C THR A 272 -4.78 -22.58 -10.48
N GLN A 273 -4.72 -23.75 -9.85
CA GLN A 273 -4.99 -23.94 -8.41
C GLN A 273 -4.03 -23.12 -7.54
N CYS A 274 -2.78 -22.97 -7.97
CA CYS A 274 -1.77 -22.14 -7.32
C CYS A 274 -2.13 -20.65 -7.40
N ILE A 275 -2.63 -20.19 -8.56
CA ILE A 275 -3.09 -18.80 -8.75
C ILE A 275 -4.29 -18.49 -7.83
N HIS A 276 -5.29 -19.38 -7.76
CA HIS A 276 -6.42 -19.21 -6.83
C HIS A 276 -5.98 -19.15 -5.37
N PHE A 277 -5.05 -20.02 -4.98
CA PHE A 277 -4.50 -19.99 -3.63
C PHE A 277 -3.75 -18.69 -3.34
N CYS A 278 -2.97 -18.19 -4.29
CA CYS A 278 -2.30 -16.90 -4.17
C CYS A 278 -3.29 -15.74 -4.00
N ALA A 279 -4.35 -15.70 -4.82
CA ALA A 279 -5.41 -14.70 -4.73
C ALA A 279 -6.09 -14.70 -3.35
N ALA A 280 -6.47 -15.88 -2.86
CA ALA A 280 -7.17 -16.04 -1.57
C ALA A 280 -6.30 -15.68 -0.35
N ASN A 281 -4.96 -15.75 -0.47
CA ASN A 281 -4.04 -15.56 0.65
C ASN A 281 -3.21 -14.28 0.55
N ASN A 282 -3.60 -13.33 -0.31
CA ASN A 282 -2.86 -12.09 -0.54
C ASN A 282 -1.37 -12.34 -0.87
N ILE A 283 -1.12 -13.28 -1.78
CA ILE A 283 0.22 -13.59 -2.32
C ILE A 283 0.26 -13.07 -3.76
N GLY A 284 1.13 -12.09 -4.03
CA GLY A 284 1.28 -11.55 -5.39
C GLY A 284 1.92 -12.55 -6.35
N VAL A 285 1.54 -12.55 -7.62
CA VAL A 285 2.17 -13.35 -8.69
C VAL A 285 2.58 -12.42 -9.81
N HIS A 286 3.84 -12.43 -10.21
CA HIS A 286 4.36 -11.56 -11.26
C HIS A 286 5.14 -12.34 -12.31
N TRP A 287 4.97 -11.95 -13.56
CA TRP A 287 5.66 -12.55 -14.70
C TRP A 287 6.67 -11.58 -15.28
N LEU A 288 7.89 -12.06 -15.46
CA LEU A 288 8.95 -11.38 -16.21
C LEU A 288 9.29 -12.23 -17.44
N SER A 289 9.61 -11.57 -18.55
CA SER A 289 10.08 -12.23 -19.77
C SER A 289 11.46 -12.84 -19.58
N PHE A 290 11.88 -13.70 -20.50
CA PHE A 290 13.23 -14.29 -20.48
C PHE A 290 14.33 -13.21 -20.45
N GLY A 291 14.15 -12.12 -21.21
CA GLY A 291 15.04 -10.96 -21.23
C GLY A 291 14.91 -10.05 -20.00
N GLY A 292 14.17 -10.46 -18.97
CA GLY A 292 14.06 -9.76 -17.70
C GLY A 292 13.09 -8.59 -17.68
N HIS A 293 12.20 -8.44 -18.66
CA HIS A 293 11.22 -7.33 -18.65
C HIS A 293 9.92 -7.73 -17.95
N TYR A 294 9.29 -6.82 -17.22
CA TYR A 294 7.98 -7.09 -16.62
C TYR A 294 6.91 -7.31 -17.69
N VAL A 295 6.11 -8.36 -17.53
CA VAL A 295 5.02 -8.73 -18.45
C VAL A 295 3.67 -8.38 -17.84
N GLY A 296 3.47 -8.71 -16.57
CA GLY A 296 2.19 -8.54 -15.89
C GLY A 296 2.19 -9.19 -14.52
N GLY A 297 1.08 -9.07 -13.79
CA GLY A 297 0.96 -9.65 -12.47
C GLY A 297 -0.45 -9.62 -11.90
N LEU A 298 -0.65 -10.49 -10.92
CA LEU A 298 -1.79 -10.53 -10.01
C LEU A 298 -1.31 -9.98 -8.67
N GLN A 299 -1.87 -8.85 -8.25
CA GLN A 299 -1.70 -8.35 -6.89
C GLN A 299 -3.08 -8.35 -6.22
N PRO A 300 -3.32 -9.21 -5.23
CA PRO A 300 -4.59 -9.21 -4.50
C PRO A 300 -4.74 -7.90 -3.69
N GLY A 301 -5.94 -7.35 -3.71
CA GLY A 301 -6.27 -6.06 -3.12
C GLY A 301 -7.18 -5.27 -4.05
N SER A 302 -8.48 -5.26 -3.77
CA SER A 302 -9.40 -4.35 -4.44
C SER A 302 -9.13 -2.93 -3.92
N GLY A 303 -8.50 -2.10 -4.74
CA GLY A 303 -8.72 -0.67 -4.61
C GLY A 303 -10.15 -0.38 -4.99
N GLY A 304 -10.98 0.10 -4.05
CA GLY A 304 -12.35 0.54 -4.35
C GLY A 304 -12.36 1.55 -5.51
N VAL A 305 -13.42 1.53 -6.32
CA VAL A 305 -13.54 2.35 -7.54
C VAL A 305 -13.34 3.84 -7.27
N GLN A 306 -13.72 4.30 -6.07
CA GLN A 306 -13.65 5.66 -5.57
C GLN A 306 -12.21 6.19 -5.56
N ARG A 307 -11.22 5.36 -5.21
CA ARG A 307 -9.80 5.76 -5.25
C ARG A 307 -9.34 6.03 -6.68
N ARG A 308 -9.77 5.21 -7.64
CA ARG A 308 -9.47 5.42 -9.06
C ARG A 308 -10.19 6.64 -9.62
N VAL A 309 -11.46 6.85 -9.26
CA VAL A 309 -12.19 8.07 -9.65
C VAL A 309 -11.45 9.32 -9.16
N ARG A 310 -11.02 9.37 -7.89
CA ARG A 310 -10.20 10.49 -7.37
C ARG A 310 -8.87 10.61 -8.11
N GLN A 311 -8.17 9.51 -8.36
CA GLN A 311 -6.93 9.52 -9.14
C GLN A 311 -7.14 10.09 -10.55
N TYR A 312 -8.18 9.65 -11.26
CA TYR A 312 -8.46 10.09 -12.62
C TYR A 312 -8.84 11.58 -12.65
N GLN A 313 -9.64 12.05 -11.69
CA GLN A 313 -9.95 13.47 -11.54
C GLN A 313 -8.68 14.29 -11.27
N ALA A 314 -7.86 13.85 -10.31
CA ALA A 314 -6.64 14.55 -9.90
C ALA A 314 -5.59 14.61 -11.00
N LEU A 315 -5.29 13.48 -11.64
CA LEU A 315 -4.27 13.42 -12.71
C LEU A 315 -4.80 13.88 -14.07
N SER A 316 -6.04 14.34 -14.14
CA SER A 316 -6.55 15.12 -15.28
C SER A 316 -6.38 16.63 -15.08
N ASP A 317 -6.05 17.10 -13.87
CA ASP A 317 -5.70 18.50 -13.61
C ASP A 317 -4.26 18.80 -14.05
N PRO A 318 -4.04 19.66 -15.07
CA PRO A 318 -2.70 20.04 -15.52
C PRO A 318 -1.88 20.74 -14.43
N GLY A 319 -2.53 21.47 -13.52
CA GLY A 319 -1.88 22.17 -12.41
C GLY A 319 -1.21 21.20 -11.46
N LEU A 320 -1.99 20.25 -10.92
CA LEU A 320 -1.47 19.18 -10.07
C LEU A 320 -0.42 18.32 -10.78
N CYS A 321 -0.65 17.92 -12.04
CA CYS A 321 0.33 17.14 -12.80
C CYS A 321 1.68 17.85 -12.94
N ARG A 322 1.66 19.17 -13.17
CA ARG A 322 2.87 20.00 -13.24
C ARG A 322 3.60 20.04 -11.91
N GLN A 323 2.87 20.25 -10.81
CA GLN A 323 3.42 20.26 -9.45
C GLN A 323 4.09 18.93 -9.10
N LEU A 324 3.40 17.81 -9.34
CA LEU A 324 3.92 16.46 -9.08
C LEU A 324 5.14 16.14 -9.96
N THR A 325 5.09 16.48 -11.25
CA THR A 325 6.20 16.29 -12.20
C THR A 325 7.45 17.04 -11.74
N ARG A 326 7.29 18.30 -11.32
CA ARG A 326 8.39 19.12 -10.80
C ARG A 326 8.99 18.53 -9.53
N ARG A 327 8.16 18.13 -8.55
CA ARG A 327 8.62 17.52 -7.30
C ARG A 327 9.42 16.23 -7.54
N LEU A 328 8.90 15.37 -8.42
CA LEU A 328 9.57 14.13 -8.81
C LEU A 328 10.92 14.40 -9.51
N ALA A 329 10.94 15.33 -10.47
CA ALA A 329 12.16 15.70 -11.18
C ALA A 329 13.22 16.26 -10.23
N LEU A 330 12.85 17.19 -9.34
CA LEU A 330 13.76 17.70 -8.30
C LEU A 330 14.31 16.58 -7.42
N ALA A 331 13.45 15.64 -7.00
CA ALA A 331 13.86 14.49 -6.20
C ALA A 331 14.91 13.63 -6.88
N LYS A 332 14.67 13.29 -8.13
CA LYS A 332 15.60 12.51 -8.95
C LYS A 332 16.94 13.22 -9.12
N ILE A 333 16.91 14.47 -9.57
CA ILE A 333 18.12 15.24 -9.91
C ILE A 333 18.95 15.54 -8.66
N GLU A 334 18.32 15.94 -7.55
CA GLU A 334 19.03 16.17 -6.29
C GLU A 334 19.68 14.88 -5.77
N ASN A 335 18.98 13.74 -5.83
CA ASN A 335 19.55 12.46 -5.41
C ASN A 335 20.75 12.08 -6.27
N GLN A 336 20.66 12.22 -7.58
CA GLN A 336 21.78 12.02 -8.50
C GLN A 336 22.95 12.93 -8.15
N LEU A 337 22.71 14.25 -8.00
CA LEU A 337 23.75 15.22 -7.62
C LEU A 337 24.43 14.84 -6.30
N ARG A 338 23.66 14.53 -5.25
CA ARG A 338 24.21 14.15 -3.93
C ARG A 338 25.05 12.88 -4.01
N TYR A 339 24.63 11.90 -4.81
CA TYR A 339 25.42 10.70 -5.05
C TYR A 339 26.71 11.00 -5.82
N ILE A 340 26.64 11.77 -6.91
CA ILE A 340 27.82 12.19 -7.69
C ILE A 340 28.81 12.92 -6.80
N LEU A 341 28.37 13.90 -6.00
CA LEU A 341 29.23 14.67 -5.10
C LEU A 341 29.99 13.77 -4.10
N ARG A 342 29.35 12.69 -3.63
CA ARG A 342 29.96 11.69 -2.76
C ARG A 342 30.90 10.75 -3.51
N ALA A 343 30.46 10.23 -4.65
CA ALA A 343 31.15 9.18 -5.38
C ALA A 343 32.42 9.69 -6.10
N THR A 344 32.43 10.97 -6.48
CA THR A 344 33.56 11.64 -7.15
C THR A 344 34.49 12.38 -6.19
N ARG A 345 34.22 12.35 -4.88
CA ARG A 345 35.10 12.97 -3.89
C ARG A 345 36.34 12.11 -3.70
N ASP A 346 37.48 12.60 -4.19
CA ASP A 346 38.78 12.03 -3.83
C ASP A 346 39.18 12.49 -2.42
N LYS A 347 39.80 11.60 -1.64
CA LYS A 347 40.38 11.93 -0.33
C LYS A 347 41.83 12.39 -0.43
N LYS A 348 42.49 12.16 -1.57
CA LYS A 348 43.90 12.49 -1.82
C LYS A 348 44.08 13.75 -2.67
N GLN A 349 43.02 14.19 -3.35
CA GLN A 349 43.04 15.34 -4.23
C GLN A 349 41.88 16.26 -3.85
N ASP A 350 42.17 17.53 -3.59
CA ASP A 350 41.16 18.50 -3.11
C ASP A 350 40.17 18.94 -4.21
N SER A 351 40.50 18.70 -5.48
CA SER A 351 39.68 19.11 -6.63
C SER A 351 39.29 17.93 -7.52
N ARG A 352 38.07 18.00 -8.08
CA ARG A 352 37.61 17.08 -9.14
C ARG A 352 38.14 17.55 -10.49
N ASP A 353 38.13 16.67 -11.48
CA ASP A 353 38.45 17.06 -12.85
C ASP A 353 37.42 18.08 -13.41
N LYS A 354 37.87 18.88 -14.38
CA LYS A 354 37.10 20.00 -14.95
C LYS A 354 35.76 19.55 -15.55
N GLU A 355 35.72 18.38 -16.18
CA GLU A 355 34.50 17.87 -16.81
C GLU A 355 33.48 17.43 -15.75
N THR A 356 33.93 16.85 -14.63
CA THR A 356 33.05 16.48 -13.51
C THR A 356 32.47 17.72 -12.84
N GLU A 357 33.27 18.77 -12.62
CA GLU A 357 32.76 20.03 -12.06
C GLU A 357 31.74 20.70 -13.00
N LEU A 358 32.00 20.74 -14.31
CA LEU A 358 31.05 21.27 -15.29
C LEU A 358 29.71 20.51 -15.27
N ALA A 359 29.77 19.18 -15.19
CA ALA A 359 28.58 18.34 -15.07
C ALA A 359 27.80 18.63 -13.78
N ILE A 360 28.49 18.82 -12.65
CA ILE A 360 27.89 19.21 -11.36
C ILE A 360 27.21 20.58 -11.47
N GLU A 361 27.84 21.56 -12.12
CA GLU A 361 27.26 22.89 -12.36
C GLU A 361 25.98 22.82 -13.19
N GLN A 362 25.97 22.00 -14.25
CA GLN A 362 24.78 21.78 -15.08
C GLN A 362 23.61 21.13 -14.31
N LEU A 363 23.91 20.17 -13.42
CA LEU A 363 22.90 19.59 -12.52
C LEU A 363 22.34 20.65 -11.55
N ARG A 364 23.21 21.47 -10.95
CA ARG A 364 22.79 22.60 -10.08
C ARG A 364 21.94 23.62 -10.83
N ALA A 365 22.30 23.94 -12.07
CA ALA A 365 21.53 24.85 -12.92
C ALA A 365 20.13 24.28 -13.22
N SER A 366 20.02 22.97 -13.48
CA SER A 366 18.73 22.32 -13.68
C SER A 366 17.87 22.34 -12.42
N ILE A 367 18.46 22.08 -11.25
CA ILE A 367 17.74 22.21 -9.96
C ILE A 367 17.23 23.65 -9.78
N LYS A 368 18.10 24.66 -9.99
CA LYS A 368 17.73 26.07 -9.85
C LYS A 368 16.58 26.46 -10.77
N ALA A 369 16.63 26.05 -12.04
CA ALA A 369 15.59 26.32 -13.03
C ALA A 369 14.24 25.69 -12.63
N LEU A 370 14.26 24.46 -12.10
CA LEU A 370 13.05 23.79 -11.64
C LEU A 370 12.51 24.40 -10.34
N SER A 371 13.37 24.81 -9.41
CA SER A 371 12.96 25.46 -8.15
C SER A 371 12.35 26.85 -8.37
N SER A 372 12.74 27.57 -9.43
CA SER A 372 12.15 28.87 -9.75
C SER A 372 10.73 28.80 -10.33
N LEU A 373 10.18 27.61 -10.57
CA LEU A 373 8.80 27.41 -11.03
C LEU A 373 7.75 27.51 -9.89
N ASP A 374 8.13 27.99 -8.70
CA ASP A 374 7.23 28.16 -7.55
C ASP A 374 6.59 29.57 -7.50
N GLY A 375 5.27 29.63 -7.20
CA GLY A 375 4.49 30.87 -6.99
C GLY A 375 3.76 31.43 -8.22
N ASP A 376 3.13 32.61 -8.07
CA ASP A 376 2.39 33.40 -9.09
C ASP A 376 3.17 33.65 -10.40
N ALA A 377 4.47 33.34 -10.45
CA ALA A 377 5.28 33.30 -11.66
C ALA A 377 4.78 32.26 -12.69
N ALA A 378 4.04 31.23 -12.26
CA ALA A 378 3.40 30.27 -13.16
C ALA A 378 2.31 30.88 -14.05
N GLN A 379 1.67 31.98 -13.62
CA GLN A 379 0.69 32.72 -14.44
C GLN A 379 1.36 33.56 -15.54
N LYS A 380 2.63 33.96 -15.38
CA LYS A 380 3.33 34.78 -16.38
C LYS A 380 3.79 34.01 -17.61
N VAL A 381 3.80 32.68 -17.56
CA VAL A 381 4.16 31.81 -18.71
C VAL A 381 2.92 31.45 -19.55
N GLU A 382 1.71 31.86 -19.15
CA GLU A 382 0.49 31.64 -19.95
C GLU A 382 0.32 32.63 -21.11
N ASN A 383 1.17 33.66 -21.20
CA ASN A 383 1.16 34.62 -22.31
C ASN A 383 2.16 34.21 -23.41
N GLU A 384 1.80 33.19 -24.20
CA GLU A 384 2.15 33.03 -25.63
C GLU A 384 1.70 31.63 -26.11
N ASP A 385 0.47 31.56 -26.64
CA ASP A 385 -0.06 30.64 -27.68
C ASP A 385 0.46 29.18 -27.80
N THR A 386 0.96 28.58 -26.72
CA THR A 386 1.54 27.24 -26.70
C THR A 386 1.16 26.54 -25.39
N GLY A 387 -0.07 26.04 -25.32
CA GLY A 387 -0.58 25.25 -24.17
C GLY A 387 0.17 23.94 -23.85
N LYS A 388 1.42 23.77 -24.30
CA LYS A 388 2.32 22.63 -24.09
C LYS A 388 3.51 22.91 -23.15
N GLU A 389 3.74 24.14 -22.69
CA GLU A 389 5.10 24.57 -22.33
C GLU A 389 5.68 24.30 -20.92
N PRO A 390 4.96 23.99 -19.83
CA PRO A 390 5.65 23.78 -18.54
C PRO A 390 6.09 22.33 -18.24
N ILE A 391 5.37 21.28 -18.70
CA ILE A 391 5.73 19.87 -18.38
C ILE A 391 6.91 19.39 -19.25
N ASP A 392 6.92 19.73 -20.54
CA ASP A 392 8.01 19.34 -21.42
C ASP A 392 9.32 20.06 -21.07
N PHE A 393 9.24 21.29 -20.54
CA PHE A 393 10.39 21.96 -19.91
C PHE A 393 10.96 21.14 -18.74
N ILE A 394 10.11 20.67 -17.82
CA ILE A 394 10.54 19.84 -16.68
C ILE A 394 11.15 18.52 -17.17
N ARG A 395 10.51 17.85 -18.14
CA ARG A 395 11.06 16.62 -18.76
C ARG A 395 12.39 16.88 -19.47
N GLY A 396 12.57 18.05 -20.08
CA GLY A 396 13.82 18.46 -20.70
C GLY A 396 14.97 18.50 -19.68
N HIS A 397 14.75 19.16 -18.54
CA HIS A 397 15.73 19.21 -17.45
C HIS A 397 15.99 17.84 -16.81
N GLU A 398 14.95 17.03 -16.61
CA GLU A 398 15.10 15.65 -16.14
C GLU A 398 15.95 14.81 -17.12
N GLY A 399 15.65 14.89 -18.42
CA GLY A 399 16.39 14.16 -19.44
C GLY A 399 17.85 14.62 -19.60
N ILE A 400 18.13 15.92 -19.44
CA ILE A 400 19.49 16.47 -19.38
C ILE A 400 20.22 15.89 -18.17
N ALA A 401 19.63 15.97 -16.98
CA ALA A 401 20.24 15.45 -15.76
C ALA A 401 20.50 13.94 -15.83
N GLY A 402 19.57 13.18 -16.41
CA GLY A 402 19.75 11.74 -16.65
C GLY A 402 20.95 11.45 -17.57
N ARG A 403 21.12 12.20 -18.66
CA ARG A 403 22.28 12.06 -19.55
C ARG A 403 23.60 12.37 -18.83
N ILE A 404 23.64 13.47 -18.09
CA ILE A 404 24.80 13.87 -17.29
C ILE A 404 25.15 12.80 -16.24
N TYR A 405 24.15 12.29 -15.53
CA TYR A 405 24.35 11.24 -14.54
C TYR A 405 25.01 10.00 -15.17
N PHE A 406 24.50 9.52 -16.31
CA PHE A 406 25.06 8.36 -16.97
C PHE A 406 26.45 8.63 -17.56
N SER A 407 26.72 9.83 -18.09
CA SER A 407 28.06 10.17 -18.61
C SER A 407 29.13 10.21 -17.51
N LEU A 408 28.76 10.40 -16.25
CA LEU A 408 29.68 10.37 -15.11
C LEU A 408 29.90 8.97 -14.52
N LEU A 409 29.10 7.96 -14.89
CA LEU A 409 29.27 6.60 -14.36
C LEU A 409 30.65 5.99 -14.64
N PRO A 410 31.26 6.15 -15.84
CA PRO A 410 32.60 5.59 -16.10
C PRO A 410 33.66 6.09 -15.11
N ARG A 411 33.53 7.31 -14.59
CA ARG A 411 34.44 7.88 -13.58
C ARG A 411 34.25 7.30 -12.19
N ILE A 412 33.03 6.82 -11.91
CA ILE A 412 32.67 6.23 -10.61
C ILE A 412 32.98 4.72 -10.61
N LEU A 413 32.92 4.10 -11.78
CA LEU A 413 33.27 2.71 -11.98
C LEU A 413 34.80 2.57 -11.95
N LYS A 414 35.31 1.75 -11.04
CA LYS A 414 36.74 1.47 -10.88
C LYS A 414 37.17 0.37 -11.86
N LEU A 415 36.91 0.61 -13.14
CA LEU A 415 37.19 -0.30 -14.25
C LEU A 415 38.22 0.31 -15.20
N ALA A 416 38.95 -0.55 -15.89
CA ALA A 416 39.75 -0.11 -17.04
C ALA A 416 38.81 0.21 -18.23
N GLU A 417 39.27 1.03 -19.17
CA GLU A 417 38.47 1.41 -20.35
C GLU A 417 38.11 0.22 -21.24
N ASP A 418 38.96 -0.80 -21.30
CA ASP A 418 38.79 -2.03 -22.07
C ASP A 418 38.14 -3.17 -21.26
N ASP A 419 37.69 -2.91 -20.03
CA ASP A 419 37.04 -3.91 -19.20
C ASP A 419 35.73 -4.38 -19.85
N PHE A 420 35.41 -5.67 -19.72
CA PHE A 420 34.16 -6.22 -20.23
C PHE A 420 32.92 -5.52 -19.66
N LEU A 421 33.00 -5.05 -18.42
CA LEU A 421 31.94 -4.32 -17.72
C LEU A 421 31.99 -2.80 -17.96
N ALA A 422 32.88 -2.30 -18.83
CA ALA A 422 32.96 -0.89 -19.17
C ALA A 422 31.59 -0.37 -19.65
N PHE A 423 31.28 0.85 -19.24
CA PHE A 423 29.98 1.47 -19.52
C PHE A 423 30.18 2.64 -20.48
N ASP A 424 29.58 2.54 -21.66
CA ASP A 424 29.59 3.61 -22.67
C ASP A 424 28.15 4.09 -22.93
N GLY A 425 27.59 4.74 -21.91
CA GLY A 425 26.25 5.30 -21.94
C GLY A 425 25.11 4.27 -21.93
N ARG A 426 23.89 4.79 -21.84
CA ARG A 426 22.68 3.95 -21.85
C ARG A 426 22.32 3.53 -23.26
N ASN A 427 22.32 2.23 -23.53
CA ASN A 427 21.73 1.68 -24.76
C ASN A 427 20.43 0.91 -24.48
N ARG A 428 19.62 0.81 -25.54
CA ARG A 428 18.23 0.34 -25.46
C ARG A 428 18.08 -1.08 -25.97
N ARG A 429 17.01 -1.69 -25.45
CA ARG A 429 16.54 -3.07 -25.59
C ARG A 429 16.66 -3.62 -27.02
N PRO A 430 17.39 -4.74 -27.23
CA PRO A 430 18.17 -5.50 -26.24
C PRO A 430 19.49 -4.79 -25.86
N PRO A 431 19.94 -4.89 -24.58
CA PRO A 431 21.23 -4.35 -24.14
C PRO A 431 22.39 -4.89 -24.97
N ARG A 432 23.38 -4.04 -25.22
CA ARG A 432 24.56 -4.38 -26.04
C ARG A 432 25.84 -4.60 -25.25
N ASP A 433 25.80 -4.29 -23.96
CA ASP A 433 26.90 -4.48 -23.02
C ASP A 433 26.36 -5.03 -21.69
N PRO A 434 27.22 -5.68 -20.90
CA PRO A 434 26.83 -6.31 -19.64
C PRO A 434 26.36 -5.32 -18.57
N PHE A 435 26.88 -4.08 -18.51
CA PHE A 435 26.46 -3.11 -17.51
C PHE A 435 25.01 -2.66 -17.76
N ASN A 436 24.65 -2.38 -19.02
CA ASN A 436 23.28 -2.09 -19.42
C ASN A 436 22.35 -3.29 -19.20
N ALA A 437 22.85 -4.53 -19.33
CA ALA A 437 22.08 -5.74 -19.01
C ALA A 437 21.75 -5.83 -17.51
N MET A 438 22.73 -5.58 -16.63
CA MET A 438 22.51 -5.50 -15.18
C MET A 438 21.55 -4.37 -14.80
N LEU A 439 21.78 -3.16 -15.32
CA LEU A 439 20.90 -2.01 -15.08
C LEU A 439 19.45 -2.34 -15.45
N SER A 440 19.23 -2.85 -16.67
CA SER A 440 17.90 -3.12 -17.19
C SER A 440 17.19 -4.23 -16.41
N PHE A 441 17.91 -5.25 -15.95
CA PHE A 441 17.35 -6.33 -15.15
C PHE A 441 16.88 -5.83 -13.77
N GLY A 442 17.71 -5.10 -13.03
CA GLY A 442 17.30 -4.55 -11.73
C GLY A 442 16.21 -3.48 -11.85
N TYR A 443 16.21 -2.69 -12.92
CA TYR A 443 15.10 -1.80 -13.25
C TYR A 443 13.78 -2.53 -13.47
N ALA A 444 13.77 -3.74 -14.02
CA ALA A 444 12.55 -4.50 -14.14
C ALA A 444 12.06 -5.07 -12.80
N LEU A 445 12.97 -5.47 -11.90
CA LEU A 445 12.62 -5.87 -10.54
C LEU A 445 12.00 -4.68 -9.76
N LEU A 446 12.62 -3.51 -9.88
CA LEU A 446 12.12 -2.28 -9.28
C LEU A 446 10.76 -1.87 -9.84
N TYR A 447 10.62 -1.92 -11.16
CA TYR A 447 9.36 -1.64 -11.82
C TYR A 447 8.24 -2.55 -11.31
N LYS A 448 8.51 -3.85 -11.18
CA LYS A 448 7.56 -4.83 -10.60
C LYS A 448 7.14 -4.43 -9.18
N ASP A 449 8.07 -4.01 -8.33
CA ASP A 449 7.73 -3.62 -6.96
C ASP A 449 6.96 -2.29 -6.90
N CYS A 450 7.25 -1.33 -7.78
CA CYS A 450 6.44 -0.12 -7.93
C CYS A 450 5.00 -0.43 -8.39
N VAL A 451 4.83 -1.33 -9.37
CA VAL A 451 3.50 -1.78 -9.81
C VAL A 451 2.74 -2.46 -8.66
N ALA A 452 3.40 -3.37 -7.94
CA ALA A 452 2.79 -4.07 -6.80
C ALA A 452 2.38 -3.09 -5.69
N ALA A 453 3.22 -2.09 -5.38
CA ALA A 453 2.91 -1.06 -4.39
C ALA A 453 1.71 -0.20 -4.82
N LEU A 454 1.68 0.29 -6.06
CA LEU A 454 0.56 1.08 -6.58
C LEU A 454 -0.76 0.29 -6.53
N GLN A 455 -0.74 -0.97 -6.95
CA GLN A 455 -1.91 -1.85 -6.90
C GLN A 455 -2.36 -2.13 -5.46
N ALA A 456 -1.42 -2.36 -4.53
CA ALA A 456 -1.74 -2.54 -3.11
C ALA A 456 -2.34 -1.29 -2.46
N VAL A 457 -1.95 -0.10 -2.92
CA VAL A 457 -2.56 1.18 -2.52
C VAL A 457 -3.91 1.41 -3.21
N GLY A 458 -4.23 0.65 -4.26
CA GLY A 458 -5.49 0.75 -5.01
C GLY A 458 -5.46 1.79 -6.14
N LEU A 459 -4.27 2.25 -6.53
CA LEU A 459 -4.07 3.14 -7.68
C LEU A 459 -4.00 2.33 -8.98
N ASP A 460 -4.41 2.95 -10.09
CA ASP A 460 -4.19 2.43 -11.43
C ASP A 460 -2.76 2.76 -11.88
N PRO A 461 -1.87 1.77 -12.08
CA PRO A 461 -0.51 2.03 -12.52
C PRO A 461 -0.42 2.71 -13.88
N SER A 462 -1.45 2.55 -14.72
CA SER A 462 -1.45 3.01 -16.11
C SER A 462 -1.67 4.51 -16.25
N PHE A 463 -2.13 5.19 -15.19
CA PHE A 463 -2.48 6.61 -15.21
C PHE A 463 -1.44 7.43 -14.44
N GLY A 464 -0.40 7.87 -15.15
CA GLY A 464 0.73 8.65 -14.62
C GLY A 464 0.64 10.15 -14.93
N PHE A 465 1.48 10.95 -14.28
CA PHE A 465 1.49 12.41 -14.40
C PHE A 465 2.72 12.95 -15.14
N MET A 466 3.87 12.26 -15.03
CA MET A 466 5.11 12.71 -15.69
C MET A 466 5.41 11.87 -16.93
N HIS A 467 5.35 10.54 -16.86
CA HIS A 467 5.57 9.67 -18.02
C HIS A 467 4.31 9.58 -18.88
N THR A 468 4.50 9.47 -20.20
CA THR A 468 3.40 9.26 -21.16
C THR A 468 3.37 7.79 -21.60
N PRO A 469 2.19 7.22 -21.88
CA PRO A 469 2.06 5.84 -22.35
C PRO A 469 2.60 5.73 -23.79
N ARG A 470 3.92 5.56 -23.92
CA ARG A 470 4.62 5.37 -25.21
C ARG A 470 4.99 3.90 -25.47
N SER A 471 4.69 3.01 -24.53
CA SER A 471 5.02 1.58 -24.57
C SER A 471 4.07 0.79 -23.69
N ALA A 472 4.25 -0.53 -23.60
CA ALA A 472 3.52 -1.40 -22.69
C ALA A 472 3.80 -1.12 -21.19
N ALA A 473 4.77 -0.26 -20.85
CA ALA A 473 5.05 0.10 -19.47
C ALA A 473 4.02 1.12 -18.94
N TYR A 474 3.42 0.79 -17.81
CA TYR A 474 2.56 1.64 -17.00
C TYR A 474 3.27 2.94 -16.55
N PRO A 475 2.76 4.12 -16.97
CA PRO A 475 3.36 5.42 -16.65
C PRO A 475 3.51 5.75 -15.17
N LEU A 476 2.50 5.55 -14.33
CA LEU A 476 2.59 5.89 -12.90
C LEU A 476 3.64 5.04 -12.18
N ALA A 477 3.82 3.80 -12.62
CA ALA A 477 4.89 2.95 -12.10
C ALA A 477 6.28 3.48 -12.49
N LEU A 478 6.44 4.09 -13.68
CA LEU A 478 7.68 4.75 -14.08
C LEU A 478 7.92 6.04 -13.28
N ASP A 479 6.86 6.78 -12.99
CA ASP A 479 6.89 7.98 -12.14
C ASP A 479 7.36 7.62 -10.73
N LEU A 480 6.73 6.65 -10.07
CA LEU A 480 7.13 6.20 -8.75
C LEU A 480 8.57 5.64 -8.75
N MET A 481 8.91 4.85 -9.77
CA MET A 481 10.23 4.23 -9.92
C MET A 481 11.37 5.25 -10.00
N ASP A 482 11.13 6.48 -10.47
CA ASP A 482 12.15 7.51 -10.58
C ASP A 482 12.71 7.98 -9.22
N LEU A 483 11.94 7.82 -8.14
CA LEU A 483 12.44 8.06 -6.78
C LEU A 483 13.47 7.00 -6.35
N PHE A 484 13.41 5.80 -6.94
CA PHE A 484 14.07 4.61 -6.41
C PHE A 484 15.21 4.07 -7.28
N ARG A 485 15.28 4.41 -8.58
CA ARG A 485 16.31 3.90 -9.52
C ARG A 485 17.73 4.01 -8.94
N LEU A 486 18.10 5.21 -8.53
CA LEU A 486 19.41 5.48 -7.96
C LEU A 486 19.61 4.76 -6.61
N ILE A 487 18.68 4.98 -5.67
CA ILE A 487 18.86 4.58 -4.27
C ILE A 487 18.72 3.07 -4.04
N LEU A 488 17.90 2.37 -4.83
CA LEU A 488 17.69 0.92 -4.71
C LEU A 488 18.51 0.08 -5.65
N TRP A 489 18.87 0.61 -6.83
CA TRP A 489 19.54 -0.21 -7.82
C TRP A 489 20.90 0.32 -8.24
N ASP A 490 21.00 1.56 -8.71
CA ASP A 490 22.26 2.03 -9.29
C ASP A 490 23.39 2.04 -8.24
N ILE A 491 23.14 2.55 -7.03
CA ILE A 491 24.13 2.57 -5.94
C ILE A 491 24.65 1.17 -5.58
N PRO A 492 23.80 0.17 -5.23
CA PRO A 492 24.29 -1.16 -4.90
C PRO A 492 24.90 -1.89 -6.10
N LEU A 493 24.40 -1.67 -7.33
CA LEU A 493 25.00 -2.23 -8.54
C LEU A 493 26.42 -1.70 -8.74
N ILE A 494 26.61 -0.38 -8.75
CA ILE A 494 27.93 0.25 -8.86
C ILE A 494 28.86 -0.26 -7.76
N GLY A 495 28.36 -0.35 -6.51
CA GLY A 495 29.11 -0.91 -5.39
C GLY A 495 29.54 -2.36 -5.63
N SER A 496 28.67 -3.21 -6.20
CA SER A 496 28.98 -4.62 -6.50
C SER A 496 30.03 -4.77 -7.61
N VAL A 497 29.96 -3.92 -8.65
CA VAL A 497 30.96 -3.88 -9.74
C VAL A 497 32.31 -3.42 -9.21
N ASN A 498 32.35 -2.35 -8.41
CA ASN A 498 33.58 -1.85 -7.80
C ASN A 498 34.22 -2.83 -6.80
N ARG A 499 33.44 -3.77 -6.25
CA ARG A 499 33.92 -4.91 -5.42
C ARG A 499 34.28 -6.16 -6.24
N LYS A 500 34.27 -6.08 -7.57
CA LYS A 500 34.57 -7.18 -8.50
C LYS A 500 33.70 -8.43 -8.28
N GLN A 501 32.41 -8.24 -7.98
CA GLN A 501 31.46 -9.34 -7.74
C GLN A 501 30.93 -9.99 -9.04
N TRP A 502 31.29 -9.42 -10.20
CA TRP A 502 30.80 -9.79 -11.53
C TRP A 502 31.94 -10.27 -12.42
N SER A 503 31.66 -11.23 -13.28
CA SER A 503 32.58 -11.83 -14.23
C SER A 503 31.90 -12.05 -15.59
N LYS A 504 32.68 -12.35 -16.63
CA LYS A 504 32.16 -12.68 -17.96
C LYS A 504 31.18 -13.87 -17.94
N ASP A 505 31.41 -14.82 -17.04
CA ASP A 505 30.62 -16.05 -16.90
C ASP A 505 29.22 -15.81 -16.32
N ASP A 506 28.90 -14.58 -15.87
CA ASP A 506 27.56 -14.20 -15.42
C ASP A 506 26.63 -13.80 -16.57
N PHE A 507 27.15 -13.77 -17.80
CA PHE A 507 26.46 -13.23 -18.97
C PHE A 507 26.36 -14.26 -20.08
N ALA A 508 25.32 -14.10 -20.89
CA ALA A 508 25.17 -14.75 -22.19
C ALA A 508 25.27 -13.68 -23.27
N VAL A 509 26.14 -13.88 -24.24
CA VAL A 509 26.35 -12.97 -25.37
C VAL A 509 25.89 -13.68 -26.65
N THR A 510 25.05 -13.03 -27.45
CA THR A 510 24.65 -13.54 -28.77
C THR A 510 24.69 -12.41 -29.78
N GLY A 511 25.62 -12.48 -30.73
CA GLY A 511 25.90 -11.38 -31.64
C GLY A 511 26.32 -10.12 -30.87
N LYS A 512 25.57 -9.02 -31.01
CA LYS A 512 25.81 -7.74 -30.33
C LYS A 512 24.99 -7.57 -29.04
N GLN A 513 24.32 -8.63 -28.58
CA GLN A 513 23.32 -8.54 -27.51
C GLN A 513 23.82 -9.30 -26.29
N VAL A 514 23.59 -8.71 -25.11
CA VAL A 514 24.06 -9.24 -23.83
C VAL A 514 22.89 -9.39 -22.87
N TRP A 515 22.82 -10.55 -22.22
CA TRP A 515 21.85 -10.84 -21.16
C TRP A 515 22.55 -11.41 -19.94
N LEU A 516 21.92 -11.30 -18.77
CA LEU A 516 22.30 -12.09 -17.61
C LEU A 516 21.87 -13.54 -17.83
N ASN A 517 22.80 -14.48 -17.60
CA ASN A 517 22.45 -15.89 -17.54
C ASN A 517 21.82 -16.25 -16.18
N ALA A 518 21.61 -17.53 -15.90
CA ALA A 518 20.97 -17.96 -14.66
C ALA A 518 21.73 -17.49 -13.39
N ASP A 519 23.07 -17.54 -13.41
CA ASP A 519 23.90 -17.15 -12.27
C ASP A 519 23.98 -15.64 -12.12
N GLY A 520 24.16 -14.90 -13.22
CA GLY A 520 24.08 -13.45 -13.21
C GLY A 520 22.74 -12.92 -12.70
N ARG A 521 21.62 -13.57 -13.08
CA ARG A 521 20.28 -13.25 -12.55
C ARG A 521 20.19 -13.51 -11.05
N ARG A 522 20.69 -14.65 -10.56
CA ARG A 522 20.70 -14.97 -9.11
C ARG A 522 21.51 -13.93 -8.32
N LYS A 523 22.68 -13.52 -8.83
CA LYS A 523 23.50 -12.45 -8.21
C LYS A 523 22.74 -11.11 -8.16
N ALA A 524 22.16 -10.68 -9.27
CA ALA A 524 21.39 -9.44 -9.32
C ALA A 524 20.19 -9.46 -8.36
N ILE A 525 19.42 -10.57 -8.36
CA ILE A 525 18.29 -10.76 -7.44
C ILE A 525 18.75 -10.68 -5.99
N SER A 526 19.86 -11.34 -5.64
CA SER A 526 20.40 -11.30 -4.28
C SER A 526 20.76 -9.87 -3.86
N ILE A 527 21.46 -9.12 -4.70
CA ILE A 527 21.84 -7.73 -4.39
C ILE A 527 20.58 -6.86 -4.20
N TYR A 528 19.60 -7.00 -5.09
CA TYR A 528 18.37 -6.21 -5.07
C TYR A 528 17.48 -6.52 -3.86
N GLU A 529 17.21 -7.80 -3.58
CA GLU A 529 16.37 -8.21 -2.45
C GLU A 529 17.05 -7.91 -1.10
N SER A 530 18.37 -8.05 -1.00
CA SER A 530 19.12 -7.60 0.19
C SER A 530 18.99 -6.09 0.39
N ARG A 531 19.17 -5.29 -0.67
CA ARG A 531 19.01 -3.83 -0.58
C ARG A 531 17.60 -3.46 -0.13
N LYS A 532 16.55 -4.13 -0.61
CA LYS A 532 15.17 -3.86 -0.22
C LYS A 532 14.90 -4.03 1.28
N GLN A 533 15.61 -4.93 1.94
CA GLN A 533 15.48 -5.20 3.37
C GLN A 533 16.24 -4.19 4.24
N GLU A 534 17.21 -3.47 3.69
CA GLU A 534 17.95 -2.45 4.43
C GLU A 534 17.02 -1.34 4.92
N LYS A 535 17.24 -0.91 6.17
CA LYS A 535 16.46 0.15 6.81
C LYS A 535 17.12 1.50 6.59
N TRP A 536 16.30 2.48 6.22
CA TRP A 536 16.71 3.86 6.08
C TRP A 536 15.76 4.80 6.82
N LYS A 537 16.32 5.80 7.50
CA LYS A 537 15.56 6.86 8.16
C LYS A 537 15.02 7.82 7.12
N HIS A 538 13.70 7.88 6.99
CA HIS A 538 13.04 8.79 6.07
C HIS A 538 13.47 10.24 6.37
N PRO A 539 13.94 11.01 5.37
CA PRO A 539 14.60 12.29 5.62
C PRO A 539 13.66 13.36 6.18
N VAL A 540 12.38 13.32 5.78
CA VAL A 540 11.31 14.23 6.24
C VAL A 540 10.63 13.71 7.51
N LEU A 541 9.93 12.57 7.41
CA LEU A 541 9.17 11.97 8.52
C LEU A 541 10.02 11.45 9.71
N ASN A 542 11.34 11.33 9.55
CA ASN A 542 12.29 11.01 10.62
C ASN A 542 12.09 9.68 11.37
N TYR A 543 11.35 8.72 10.81
CA TYR A 543 11.33 7.32 11.26
C TYR A 543 11.98 6.38 10.24
N SER A 544 12.39 5.19 10.68
CA SER A 544 13.07 4.21 9.83
C SER A 544 12.11 3.20 9.21
N LEU A 545 12.31 2.91 7.92
CA LEU A 545 11.60 1.89 7.14
C LEU A 545 12.59 1.05 6.34
N SER A 546 12.25 -0.20 6.05
CA SER A 546 12.90 -0.91 4.94
C SER A 546 12.60 -0.20 3.64
N TYR A 547 13.49 -0.30 2.66
CA TYR A 547 13.24 0.25 1.33
C TYR A 547 11.98 -0.33 0.68
N ALA A 548 11.66 -1.60 0.92
CA ALA A 548 10.39 -2.21 0.48
C ALA A 548 9.18 -1.43 1.02
N ARG A 549 9.18 -1.07 2.31
CA ARG A 549 8.12 -0.24 2.91
C ARG A 549 8.19 1.22 2.48
N THR A 550 9.37 1.74 2.14
CA THR A 550 9.49 3.10 1.59
C THR A 550 8.82 3.23 0.22
N ILE A 551 8.88 2.21 -0.65
CA ILE A 551 8.15 2.23 -1.94
C ILE A 551 6.65 2.33 -1.70
N GLU A 552 6.11 1.51 -0.79
CA GLU A 552 4.68 1.54 -0.45
C GLU A 552 4.28 2.86 0.21
N LEU A 553 5.11 3.39 1.11
CA LEU A 553 4.87 4.70 1.72
C LEU A 553 4.80 5.79 0.65
N GLU A 554 5.76 5.90 -0.27
CA GLU A 554 5.72 6.92 -1.33
C GLU A 554 4.51 6.75 -2.26
N ALA A 555 4.06 5.52 -2.54
CA ALA A 555 2.81 5.28 -3.27
C ALA A 555 1.57 5.78 -2.50
N ARG A 556 1.56 5.65 -1.17
CA ARG A 556 0.48 6.18 -0.33
C ARG A 556 0.55 7.69 -0.17
N LEU A 557 1.73 8.26 0.02
CA LEU A 557 1.95 9.70 0.06
C LEU A 557 1.53 10.34 -1.27
N LEU A 558 1.76 9.65 -2.40
CA LEU A 558 1.24 10.06 -3.70
C LEU A 558 -0.31 10.09 -3.70
N GLU A 559 -0.99 9.06 -3.18
CA GLU A 559 -2.45 9.08 -3.03
C GLU A 559 -2.93 10.25 -2.15
N LYS A 560 -2.14 10.65 -1.15
CA LYS A 560 -2.46 11.80 -0.27
C LYS A 560 -2.43 13.14 -0.99
N GLU A 561 -1.73 13.26 -2.13
CA GLU A 561 -1.73 14.50 -2.91
C GLU A 561 -3.12 14.85 -3.46
N TRP A 562 -4.07 13.90 -3.48
CA TRP A 562 -5.47 14.13 -3.89
C TRP A 562 -6.54 13.46 -3.03
N GLY A 563 -6.17 12.58 -2.10
CA GLY A 563 -7.08 11.82 -1.22
C GLY A 563 -6.94 12.12 0.27
N GLY A 564 -6.19 13.16 0.61
CA GLY A 564 -5.89 13.57 1.98
C GLY A 564 -5.14 14.90 2.02
N GLN A 565 -4.11 14.97 2.87
CA GLN A 565 -3.26 16.17 2.96
C GLN A 565 -2.06 16.07 2.00
N PRO A 566 -1.95 16.97 1.00
CA PRO A 566 -0.82 16.99 0.09
C PRO A 566 0.44 17.49 0.79
N GLY A 567 1.59 17.28 0.18
CA GLY A 567 2.83 17.95 0.61
C GLY A 567 4.00 17.02 0.89
N LEU A 568 3.80 15.71 0.94
CA LEU A 568 4.83 14.78 1.43
C LEU A 568 5.39 13.85 0.35
N PHE A 569 4.70 13.69 -0.78
CA PHE A 569 5.19 12.87 -1.88
C PHE A 569 6.53 13.41 -2.43
N ALA A 570 7.43 12.50 -2.79
CA ALA A 570 8.73 12.81 -3.37
C ALA A 570 9.63 13.70 -2.49
N GLY A 571 9.47 13.62 -1.16
CA GLY A 571 10.37 14.24 -0.17
C GLY A 571 11.69 13.46 0.05
N LEU A 572 11.82 12.30 -0.60
CA LEU A 572 12.94 11.37 -0.44
C LEU A 572 14.25 11.94 -1.00
N ARG A 573 15.20 12.26 -0.11
CA ARG A 573 16.55 12.75 -0.45
C ARG A 573 17.64 12.00 0.29
N LEU A 574 18.68 11.57 -0.43
CA LEU A 574 19.93 11.07 0.15
C LEU A 574 20.51 12.13 1.10
N ARG A 575 20.88 11.72 2.30
CA ARG A 575 21.65 12.58 3.23
C ARG A 575 23.11 12.45 2.91
#